data_AF-A0AAW9QGA3-F1
#
_entry.id   AF-A0AAW9QGA3-F1
#
_cell.length_a   1.000
_cell.length_b   1.000
_cell.length_c   1.000
_cell.angle_alpha   90.00
_cell.angle_beta   90.00
_cell.angle_gamma   90.00
#
_symmetry.space_group_name_H-M   'P 1'
#
loop_
_entity.id
_entity.type
_entity.pdbx_description
1 polymer ?
#
loop_
_entity_poly.entity_id
_entity_poly.type
_entity_poly.pdbx_seq_one_letter_code
_entity_poly.pdbx_strand_id
1 'polypeptide(L)'
;MSTNVVLNRDLFLHRYLQGERNFPEVSLARVNFKKALLNRVNLSHGQLYRVNLSESSLINANFSSADLREADLTKARSIGAIFSRADLSRAFLNDSDLSGAMLTGANLKKADLSRASLIQSSLPGARLFKACLDGANLTGATLASADLGKASLKRAVFTRAILGSADLTDANGKGAIGIGAYLNGANLAGGNWEGADLSYTDARSTDWRGASLRDVNLEGADLTGANLQNADLEGANLTGANLSKADARGANFHRANLSGCNLLGADLSDANLSGADLHQAGLLLSHLIGTNLKRANLKQANLIGAILAETNLFSASLDETILPNGSLGHPIP
;
A
#
# COMPACT_ATOMS: atom_id res chain seq x y z
N MET A 1 24.17 31.14 21.56
CA MET A 1 24.23 32.18 20.51
C MET A 1 24.31 31.47 19.16
N SER A 2 23.17 31.17 18.55
CA SER A 2 23.11 30.57 17.20
C SER A 2 23.22 31.72 16.20
N THR A 3 24.43 32.01 15.75
CA THR A 3 24.63 32.90 14.61
C THR A 3 24.22 32.12 13.36
N ASN A 4 23.21 32.62 12.65
CA ASN A 4 22.89 32.23 11.28
C ASN A 4 24.10 32.52 10.38
N VAL A 5 25.15 31.70 10.46
CA VAL A 5 26.27 31.77 9.54
C VAL A 5 25.75 31.16 8.24
N VAL A 6 25.47 32.02 7.27
CA VAL A 6 25.32 31.61 5.87
C VAL A 6 26.66 30.99 5.47
N LEU A 7 26.74 29.66 5.55
CA LEU A 7 27.91 28.91 5.14
C LEU A 7 27.85 28.79 3.62
N ASN A 8 28.80 29.39 2.92
CA ASN A 8 29.00 29.03 1.52
C ASN A 8 29.55 27.59 1.45
N ARG A 9 29.40 26.96 0.29
CA ARG A 9 29.77 25.55 0.06
C ARG A 9 31.18 25.23 0.54
N ASP A 10 32.15 26.08 0.20
CA ASP A 10 33.56 25.77 0.40
C ASP A 10 33.95 25.88 1.87
N LEU A 11 33.42 26.87 2.59
CA LEU A 11 33.62 26.98 4.03
C LEU A 11 32.98 25.81 4.77
N PHE A 12 31.77 25.39 4.36
CA PHE A 12 31.12 24.21 4.91
C PHE A 12 31.97 22.95 4.70
N LEU A 13 32.41 22.70 3.46
CA LEU A 13 33.22 21.52 3.14
C LEU A 13 34.58 21.55 3.85
N HIS A 14 35.20 22.72 3.97
CA HIS A 14 36.45 22.86 4.70
C HIS A 14 36.28 22.43 6.16
N ARG A 15 35.27 22.97 6.87
CA ARG A 15 34.95 22.59 8.25
C ARG A 15 34.64 21.10 8.38
N TYR A 16 33.85 20.56 7.45
CA TYR A 16 33.53 19.14 7.42
C TYR A 16 34.77 18.25 7.23
N LEU A 17 35.68 18.65 6.34
CA LEU A 17 36.95 17.95 6.10
C LEU A 17 37.90 18.02 7.31
N GLN A 18 37.80 19.07 8.14
CA GLN A 18 38.49 19.16 9.44
C GLN A 18 37.86 18.29 10.54
N GLY A 19 36.85 17.47 10.21
CA GLY A 19 36.22 16.54 11.15
C GLY A 19 34.96 17.08 11.81
N GLU A 20 34.57 18.34 11.55
CA GLU A 20 33.31 18.85 12.06
C GLU A 20 32.13 18.08 11.43
N ARG A 21 31.18 17.67 12.26
CA ARG A 21 29.96 16.99 11.82
C ARG A 21 28.69 17.72 12.20
N ASN A 22 28.77 18.68 13.12
CA ASN A 22 27.59 19.29 13.71
C ASN A 22 27.31 20.68 13.12
N PHE A 23 26.33 20.76 12.24
CA PHE A 23 25.91 22.00 11.58
C PHE A 23 24.38 22.19 11.71
N PRO A 24 23.83 22.20 12.95
CA PRO A 24 22.41 22.42 13.15
C PRO A 24 22.02 23.84 12.71
N GLU A 25 20.77 24.02 12.27
CA GLU A 25 20.21 25.32 11.88
C GLU A 25 20.95 26.02 10.72
N VAL A 26 21.88 25.32 10.06
CA VAL A 26 22.69 25.92 8.99
C VAL A 26 21.84 26.33 7.80
N SER A 27 22.20 27.45 7.17
CA SER A 27 21.59 27.87 5.90
C SER A 27 22.48 27.45 4.73
N LEU A 28 22.02 26.45 3.97
CA LEU A 28 22.66 25.92 2.76
C LEU A 28 21.66 25.82 1.59
N ALA A 29 20.63 26.67 1.59
CA ALA A 29 19.62 26.69 0.53
C ALA A 29 20.28 26.88 -0.84
N ARG A 30 19.88 26.08 -1.82
CA ARG A 30 20.37 26.10 -3.22
C ARG A 30 21.86 25.79 -3.38
N VAL A 31 22.55 25.34 -2.33
CA VAL A 31 23.96 24.96 -2.42
C VAL A 31 24.12 23.63 -3.15
N ASN A 32 25.17 23.51 -3.96
CA ASN A 32 25.46 22.30 -4.72
C ASN A 32 26.49 21.40 -4.02
N PHE A 33 26.01 20.29 -3.47
CA PHE A 33 26.74 19.19 -2.87
C PHE A 33 26.65 17.90 -3.69
N LYS A 34 26.37 18.00 -4.99
CA LYS A 34 26.37 16.84 -5.89
C LYS A 34 27.64 16.01 -5.71
N LYS A 35 27.49 14.69 -5.53
CA LYS A 35 28.58 13.73 -5.29
C LYS A 35 29.41 13.96 -4.03
N ALA A 36 28.98 14.81 -3.11
CA ALA A 36 29.71 15.05 -1.87
C ALA A 36 29.64 13.83 -0.94
N LEU A 37 30.66 13.64 -0.11
CA LEU A 37 30.73 12.58 0.90
C LEU A 37 30.42 13.15 2.29
N LEU A 38 29.14 13.25 2.63
CA LEU A 38 28.63 13.92 3.83
C LEU A 38 28.08 12.93 4.87
N ASN A 39 28.74 11.78 5.02
CA ASN A 39 28.35 10.76 5.98
C ASN A 39 28.39 11.27 7.42
N ARG A 40 27.37 10.90 8.22
CA ARG A 40 27.22 11.26 9.63
C ARG A 40 27.16 12.76 9.91
N VAL A 41 26.91 13.59 8.89
CA VAL A 41 26.71 15.03 9.10
C VAL A 41 25.39 15.27 9.82
N ASN A 42 25.37 16.20 10.76
CA ASN A 42 24.15 16.71 11.37
C ASN A 42 23.81 18.07 10.76
N LEU A 43 22.72 18.09 9.99
CA LEU A 43 22.09 19.24 9.37
C LEU A 43 20.65 19.45 9.90
N SER A 44 20.36 18.95 11.11
CA SER A 44 19.05 19.09 11.74
C SER A 44 18.62 20.56 11.84
N HIS A 45 17.33 20.82 11.64
CA HIS A 45 16.74 22.17 11.60
C HIS A 45 17.35 23.11 10.52
N GLY A 46 18.21 22.58 9.64
CA GLY A 46 18.85 23.37 8.59
C GLY A 46 17.87 23.88 7.54
N GLN A 47 18.21 25.02 6.94
CA GLN A 47 17.53 25.57 5.76
C GLN A 47 18.23 25.03 4.51
N LEU A 48 17.69 23.96 3.94
CA LEU A 48 18.27 23.20 2.82
C LEU A 48 17.37 23.25 1.57
N TYR A 49 16.48 24.25 1.48
CA TYR A 49 15.58 24.44 0.35
C TYR A 49 16.33 24.40 -0.99
N ARG A 50 15.91 23.52 -1.91
CA ARG A 50 16.56 23.30 -3.21
C ARG A 50 18.06 22.99 -3.16
N VAL A 51 18.58 22.47 -2.05
CA VAL A 51 19.96 21.98 -2.00
C VAL A 51 20.11 20.85 -3.02
N ASN A 52 21.24 20.80 -3.72
CA ASN A 52 21.57 19.68 -4.60
C ASN A 52 22.48 18.71 -3.86
N LEU A 53 21.95 17.57 -3.47
CA LEU A 53 22.60 16.42 -2.85
C LEU A 53 22.59 15.20 -3.79
N SER A 54 22.36 15.39 -5.09
CA SER A 54 22.30 14.28 -6.04
C SER A 54 23.61 13.48 -6.03
N GLU A 55 23.50 12.15 -6.11
CA GLU A 55 24.63 11.21 -6.11
C GLU A 55 25.56 11.33 -4.88
N SER A 56 25.14 12.04 -3.82
CA SER A 56 25.94 12.21 -2.60
C SER A 56 25.85 10.99 -1.69
N SER A 57 26.84 10.84 -0.80
CA SER A 57 26.82 9.87 0.29
C SER A 57 26.38 10.58 1.58
N LEU A 58 25.24 10.18 2.12
CA LEU A 58 24.57 10.75 3.29
C LEU A 58 24.30 9.68 4.35
N ILE A 59 25.16 8.67 4.42
CA ILE A 59 24.98 7.51 5.29
C ILE A 59 24.97 8.01 6.74
N ASN A 60 23.90 7.67 7.47
CA ASN A 60 23.64 8.10 8.85
C ASN A 60 23.68 9.63 9.04
N ALA A 61 23.42 10.42 7.99
CA ALA A 61 23.25 11.86 8.12
C ALA A 61 21.94 12.20 8.85
N ASN A 62 21.94 13.29 9.61
CA ASN A 62 20.78 13.75 10.36
C ASN A 62 20.22 15.03 9.74
N PHE A 63 19.00 14.94 9.22
CA PHE A 63 18.18 16.01 8.65
C PHE A 63 16.90 16.25 9.46
N SER A 64 16.86 15.82 10.73
CA SER A 64 15.67 15.95 11.56
C SER A 64 15.15 17.38 11.55
N SER A 65 13.85 17.56 11.28
CA SER A 65 13.19 18.88 11.20
C SER A 65 13.82 19.86 10.19
N ALA A 66 14.66 19.42 9.26
CA ALA A 66 15.26 20.29 8.25
C ALA A 66 14.24 20.64 7.16
N ASP A 67 14.41 21.81 6.54
CA ASP A 67 13.68 22.22 5.34
C ASP A 67 14.43 21.72 4.09
N LEU A 68 13.96 20.63 3.50
CA LEU A 68 14.48 20.00 2.28
C LEU A 68 13.48 20.13 1.12
N ARG A 69 12.59 21.13 1.17
CA ARG A 69 11.60 21.32 0.11
C ARG A 69 12.32 21.51 -1.23
N GLU A 70 11.85 20.79 -2.25
CA GLU A 70 12.41 20.82 -3.60
C GLU A 70 13.93 20.50 -3.67
N ALA A 71 14.49 19.85 -2.63
CA ALA A 71 15.88 19.38 -2.65
C ALA A 71 16.05 18.25 -3.67
N ASP A 72 17.22 18.20 -4.28
CA ASP A 72 17.60 17.12 -5.20
C ASP A 72 18.47 16.10 -4.43
N LEU A 73 17.91 14.94 -4.14
CA LEU A 73 18.56 13.77 -3.57
C LEU A 73 18.57 12.60 -4.57
N THR A 74 18.42 12.87 -5.87
CA THR A 74 18.43 11.83 -6.91
C THR A 74 19.69 10.98 -6.80
N LYS A 75 19.54 9.65 -6.73
CA LYS A 75 20.65 8.69 -6.57
C LYS A 75 21.52 8.89 -5.32
N ALA A 76 21.08 9.68 -4.34
CA ALA A 76 21.81 9.83 -3.09
C ALA A 76 21.77 8.53 -2.27
N ARG A 77 22.85 8.25 -1.54
CA ARG A 77 22.94 7.14 -0.60
C ARG A 77 22.68 7.63 0.82
N SER A 78 21.42 7.58 1.23
CA SER A 78 20.91 8.06 2.52
C SER A 78 20.56 6.91 3.48
N ILE A 79 21.34 5.82 3.42
CA ILE A 79 21.16 4.64 4.25
C ILE A 79 21.24 5.03 5.73
N GLY A 80 20.24 4.65 6.52
CA GLY A 80 20.16 4.97 7.95
C GLY A 80 20.08 6.47 8.27
N ALA A 81 19.87 7.33 7.27
CA ALA A 81 19.73 8.76 7.49
C ALA A 81 18.42 9.09 8.23
N ILE A 82 18.45 10.17 9.00
CA ILE A 82 17.33 10.61 9.83
C ILE A 82 16.67 11.82 9.18
N PHE A 83 15.47 11.65 8.64
CA PHE A 83 14.60 12.68 8.08
C PHE A 83 13.36 12.93 8.95
N SER A 84 13.34 12.46 10.20
CA SER A 84 12.22 12.60 11.12
C SER A 84 11.72 14.05 11.16
N ARG A 85 10.43 14.26 10.86
CA ARG A 85 9.76 15.57 10.78
C ARG A 85 10.37 16.57 9.79
N ALA A 86 11.28 16.16 8.92
CA ALA A 86 11.82 17.01 7.87
C ALA A 86 10.75 17.34 6.82
N ASP A 87 10.87 18.49 6.17
CA ASP A 87 10.04 18.83 5.02
C ASP A 87 10.75 18.50 3.71
N LEU A 88 10.41 17.36 3.12
CA LEU A 88 10.88 16.88 1.81
C LEU A 88 9.82 17.09 0.71
N SER A 89 8.85 18.00 0.92
CA SER A 89 7.79 18.15 -0.08
C SER A 89 8.35 18.61 -1.42
N ARG A 90 7.91 17.95 -2.49
CA ARG A 90 8.41 18.11 -3.87
C ARG A 90 9.92 17.84 -4.04
N ALA A 91 10.58 17.17 -3.10
CA ALA A 91 11.97 16.76 -3.28
C ALA A 91 12.09 15.66 -4.34
N PHE A 92 13.25 15.61 -5.00
CA PHE A 92 13.61 14.56 -5.94
C PHE A 92 14.44 13.51 -5.20
N LEU A 93 13.90 12.31 -5.04
CA LEU A 93 14.50 11.16 -4.35
C LEU A 93 14.56 9.93 -5.28
N ASN A 94 14.32 10.13 -6.57
CA ASN A 94 14.30 9.05 -7.55
C ASN A 94 15.66 8.34 -7.59
N ASP A 95 15.61 7.00 -7.68
CA ASP A 95 16.78 6.11 -7.67
C ASP A 95 17.67 6.23 -6.42
N SER A 96 17.23 6.91 -5.35
CA SER A 96 17.98 7.05 -4.10
C SER A 96 17.91 5.79 -3.24
N ASP A 97 18.89 5.62 -2.36
CA ASP A 97 18.91 4.57 -1.35
C ASP A 97 18.61 5.14 0.03
N LEU A 98 17.38 4.94 0.50
CA LEU A 98 16.84 5.31 1.80
C LEU A 98 16.68 4.08 2.71
N SER A 99 17.42 3.00 2.45
CA SER A 99 17.30 1.76 3.24
C SER A 99 17.58 2.04 4.72
N GLY A 100 16.68 1.60 5.59
CA GLY A 100 16.75 1.87 7.04
C GLY A 100 16.62 3.34 7.45
N ALA A 101 16.27 4.25 6.54
CA ALA A 101 16.10 5.66 6.88
C ALA A 101 14.92 5.88 7.83
N MET A 102 15.04 6.89 8.70
CA MET A 102 13.99 7.28 9.64
C MET A 102 13.26 8.51 9.10
N LEU A 103 12.01 8.35 8.67
CA LEU A 103 11.15 9.36 8.06
C LEU A 103 9.87 9.58 8.87
N THR A 104 9.86 9.23 10.17
CA THR A 104 8.70 9.41 11.05
C THR A 104 8.17 10.84 10.99
N GLY A 105 6.90 10.99 10.60
CA GLY A 105 6.24 12.30 10.46
C GLY A 105 6.84 13.23 9.40
N ALA A 106 7.73 12.75 8.51
CA ALA A 106 8.31 13.55 7.45
C ALA A 106 7.24 13.98 6.43
N ASN A 107 7.40 15.16 5.84
CA ASN A 107 6.55 15.64 4.75
C ASN A 107 7.15 15.25 3.40
N LEU A 108 6.58 14.29 2.71
CA LEU A 108 6.97 13.84 1.38
C LEU A 108 5.90 14.19 0.32
N LYS A 109 5.02 15.15 0.62
CA LYS A 109 3.92 15.54 -0.27
C LYS A 109 4.47 15.89 -1.65
N LYS A 110 3.98 15.20 -2.69
CA LYS A 110 4.42 15.36 -4.08
C LYS A 110 5.92 15.12 -4.33
N ALA A 111 6.63 14.46 -3.42
CA ALA A 111 8.01 14.06 -3.66
C ALA A 111 8.07 12.95 -4.72
N ASP A 112 9.17 12.90 -5.46
CA ASP A 112 9.44 11.84 -6.42
C ASP A 112 10.39 10.81 -5.81
N LEU A 113 9.87 9.66 -5.39
CA LEU A 113 10.60 8.50 -4.89
C LEU A 113 10.66 7.37 -5.93
N SER A 114 10.47 7.66 -7.22
CA SER A 114 10.44 6.64 -8.26
C SER A 114 11.71 5.80 -8.23
N ARG A 115 11.57 4.47 -8.18
CA ARG A 115 12.67 3.49 -8.09
C ARG A 115 13.62 3.67 -6.89
N ALA A 116 13.22 4.41 -5.86
CA ALA A 116 14.01 4.52 -4.64
C ALA A 116 13.96 3.21 -3.84
N SER A 117 15.05 2.89 -3.14
CA SER A 117 15.07 1.83 -2.13
C SER A 117 14.67 2.40 -0.78
N LEU A 118 13.57 1.92 -0.21
CA LEU A 118 13.06 2.22 1.12
C LEU A 118 13.03 0.96 2.00
N ILE A 119 13.86 -0.03 1.67
CA ILE A 119 13.90 -1.32 2.38
C ILE A 119 14.09 -1.07 3.89
N GLN A 120 13.21 -1.65 4.71
CA GLN A 120 13.26 -1.56 6.17
C GLN A 120 13.30 -0.12 6.72
N SER A 121 12.86 0.87 5.94
CA SER A 121 12.76 2.26 6.42
C SER A 121 11.54 2.45 7.32
N SER A 122 11.60 3.49 8.16
CA SER A 122 10.55 3.82 9.12
C SER A 122 9.85 5.11 8.71
N LEU A 123 8.63 5.02 8.20
CA LEU A 123 7.75 6.13 7.83
C LEU A 123 6.44 6.25 8.65
N PRO A 124 6.32 5.88 9.95
CA PRO A 124 5.08 6.08 10.68
C PRO A 124 4.60 7.54 10.62
N GLY A 125 3.32 7.73 10.27
CA GLY A 125 2.71 9.07 10.17
C GLY A 125 3.34 10.00 9.12
N ALA A 126 4.17 9.49 8.21
CA ALA A 126 4.72 10.29 7.13
C ALA A 126 3.61 10.75 6.16
N ARG A 127 3.78 11.92 5.55
CA ARG A 127 2.80 12.50 4.62
C ARG A 127 3.30 12.36 3.19
N LEU A 128 2.85 11.35 2.48
CA LEU A 128 3.17 11.04 1.09
C LEU A 128 2.04 11.40 0.10
N PHE A 129 1.08 12.26 0.49
CA PHE A 129 -0.02 12.66 -0.38
C PHE A 129 0.48 13.11 -1.78
N LYS A 130 -0.01 12.45 -2.84
CA LYS A 130 0.41 12.65 -4.24
C LYS A 130 1.90 12.44 -4.53
N ALA A 131 2.63 11.73 -3.69
CA ALA A 131 4.00 11.34 -3.99
C ALA A 131 4.04 10.29 -5.12
N CYS A 132 5.17 10.22 -5.83
CA CYS A 132 5.42 9.18 -6.83
C CYS A 132 6.36 8.13 -6.23
N LEU A 133 5.89 6.91 -6.05
CA LEU A 133 6.64 5.74 -5.59
C LEU A 133 6.71 4.65 -6.67
N ASP A 134 6.58 5.03 -7.93
CA ASP A 134 6.55 4.08 -9.05
C ASP A 134 7.84 3.26 -9.09
N GLY A 135 7.71 1.94 -8.99
CA GLY A 135 8.82 1.00 -8.92
C GLY A 135 9.70 1.11 -7.67
N ALA A 136 9.29 1.85 -6.64
CA ALA A 136 10.04 1.94 -5.39
C ALA A 136 10.01 0.61 -4.63
N ASN A 137 11.07 0.31 -3.88
CA ASN A 137 11.16 -0.89 -3.06
C ASN A 137 11.02 -0.56 -1.57
N LEU A 138 9.83 -0.78 -1.02
CA LEU A 138 9.45 -0.61 0.37
C LEU A 138 9.42 -1.96 1.14
N THR A 139 10.17 -2.97 0.69
CA THR A 139 10.16 -4.30 1.35
C THR A 139 10.47 -4.16 2.84
N GLY A 140 9.56 -4.65 3.69
CA GLY A 140 9.68 -4.58 5.15
C GLY A 140 9.68 -3.17 5.75
N ALA A 141 9.29 -2.15 5.00
CA ALA A 141 9.16 -0.79 5.52
C ALA A 141 7.94 -0.64 6.44
N THR A 142 8.00 0.29 7.39
CA THR A 142 6.87 0.61 8.27
C THR A 142 6.24 1.94 7.85
N LEU A 143 5.01 1.90 7.37
CA LEU A 143 4.19 3.04 6.96
C LEU A 143 2.89 3.16 7.79
N ALA A 144 2.89 2.63 9.02
CA ALA A 144 1.72 2.68 9.89
C ALA A 144 1.17 4.12 10.01
N SER A 145 -0.12 4.29 9.76
CA SER A 145 -0.81 5.59 9.79
C SER A 145 -0.21 6.67 8.87
N ALA A 146 0.57 6.30 7.86
CA ALA A 146 1.04 7.23 6.85
C ALA A 146 -0.10 7.66 5.91
N ASP A 147 -0.01 8.88 5.37
CA ASP A 147 -0.94 9.41 4.37
C ASP A 147 -0.31 9.25 2.97
N LEU A 148 -0.75 8.25 2.22
CA LEU A 148 -0.43 7.98 0.82
C LEU A 148 -1.60 8.34 -0.12
N GLY A 149 -2.52 9.21 0.31
CA GLY A 149 -3.67 9.58 -0.50
C GLY A 149 -3.24 10.08 -1.88
N LYS A 150 -3.83 9.52 -2.95
CA LYS A 150 -3.52 9.87 -4.35
C LYS A 150 -2.06 9.65 -4.74
N ALA A 151 -1.29 8.90 -3.98
CA ALA A 151 0.08 8.54 -4.35
C ALA A 151 0.07 7.55 -5.52
N SER A 152 1.11 7.59 -6.35
CA SER A 152 1.37 6.57 -7.36
C SER A 152 2.30 5.52 -6.77
N LEU A 153 1.90 4.26 -6.77
CA LEU A 153 2.66 3.09 -6.32
C LEU A 153 2.77 2.05 -7.44
N LYS A 154 2.75 2.48 -8.71
CA LYS A 154 2.71 1.53 -9.83
C LYS A 154 3.93 0.64 -9.80
N ARG A 155 3.71 -0.68 -9.76
CA ARG A 155 4.78 -1.68 -9.66
C ARG A 155 5.73 -1.46 -8.48
N ALA A 156 5.30 -0.75 -7.44
CA ALA A 156 6.06 -0.65 -6.20
C ALA A 156 6.09 -2.02 -5.52
N VAL A 157 7.17 -2.31 -4.81
CA VAL A 157 7.31 -3.54 -4.02
C VAL A 157 7.20 -3.16 -2.55
N PHE A 158 6.17 -3.63 -1.86
CA PHE A 158 5.96 -3.44 -0.42
C PHE A 158 5.69 -4.78 0.29
N THR A 159 6.29 -5.85 -0.22
CA THR A 159 6.31 -7.18 0.42
C THR A 159 6.68 -7.07 1.90
N ARG A 160 5.83 -7.65 2.76
CA ARG A 160 5.97 -7.63 4.23
C ARG A 160 6.07 -6.23 4.86
N ALA A 161 5.67 -5.18 4.15
CA ALA A 161 5.59 -3.85 4.72
C ALA A 161 4.41 -3.75 5.71
N ILE A 162 4.52 -2.84 6.68
CA ILE A 162 3.50 -2.59 7.69
C ILE A 162 2.78 -1.29 7.34
N LEU A 163 1.54 -1.39 6.86
CA LEU A 163 0.68 -0.28 6.45
C LEU A 163 -0.59 -0.16 7.32
N GLY A 164 -0.57 -0.73 8.54
CA GLY A 164 -1.72 -0.68 9.44
C GLY A 164 -2.27 0.73 9.62
N SER A 165 -3.57 0.89 9.39
CA SER A 165 -4.29 2.18 9.43
C SER A 165 -3.74 3.28 8.52
N ALA A 166 -2.94 2.95 7.48
CA ALA A 166 -2.49 3.92 6.50
C ALA A 166 -3.64 4.36 5.59
N ASP A 167 -3.57 5.61 5.11
CA ASP A 167 -4.51 6.14 4.12
C ASP A 167 -3.91 6.03 2.72
N LEU A 168 -4.49 5.20 1.87
CA LEU A 168 -4.18 5.02 0.46
C LEU A 168 -5.40 5.35 -0.43
N THR A 169 -6.30 6.23 0.05
CA THR A 169 -7.48 6.65 -0.71
C THR A 169 -7.06 7.19 -2.07
N ASP A 170 -7.74 6.76 -3.13
CA ASP A 170 -7.48 7.14 -4.53
C ASP A 170 -6.03 6.88 -5.00
N ALA A 171 -5.26 6.04 -4.30
CA ALA A 171 -3.90 5.70 -4.70
C ALA A 171 -3.88 4.79 -5.95
N ASN A 172 -2.77 4.80 -6.69
CA ASN A 172 -2.59 3.96 -7.86
C ASN A 172 -1.49 2.92 -7.62
N GLY A 173 -1.86 1.75 -7.11
CA GLY A 173 -1.01 0.58 -6.93
C GLY A 173 -1.08 -0.44 -8.07
N LYS A 174 -1.40 -0.03 -9.30
CA LYS A 174 -1.49 -0.95 -10.45
C LYS A 174 -0.20 -1.78 -10.60
N GLY A 175 -0.34 -3.10 -10.62
CA GLY A 175 0.75 -4.07 -10.73
C GLY A 175 1.75 -4.05 -9.59
N ALA A 176 1.40 -3.48 -8.43
CA ALA A 176 2.27 -3.46 -7.26
C ALA A 176 2.38 -4.85 -6.61
N ILE A 177 3.45 -5.08 -5.85
CA ILE A 177 3.75 -6.36 -5.20
C ILE A 177 3.79 -6.14 -3.69
N GLY A 178 2.74 -6.57 -3.00
CA GLY A 178 2.51 -6.43 -1.58
C GLY A 178 2.41 -7.75 -0.81
N ILE A 179 3.05 -8.81 -1.30
CA ILE A 179 2.94 -10.17 -0.75
C ILE A 179 3.22 -10.16 0.77
N GLY A 180 2.27 -10.68 1.56
CA GLY A 180 2.38 -10.76 3.02
C GLY A 180 2.48 -9.40 3.73
N ALA A 181 2.07 -8.30 3.11
CA ALA A 181 1.99 -7.00 3.77
C ALA A 181 0.88 -6.96 4.84
N TYR A 182 1.06 -6.10 5.83
CA TYR A 182 0.10 -5.86 6.90
C TYR A 182 -0.70 -4.59 6.60
N LEU A 183 -1.91 -4.75 6.09
CA LEU A 183 -2.85 -3.70 5.69
C LEU A 183 -3.98 -3.50 6.72
N ASN A 184 -3.94 -4.14 7.88
CA ASN A 184 -5.03 -4.14 8.85
C ASN A 184 -5.56 -2.71 9.16
N GLY A 185 -6.85 -2.48 8.87
CA GLY A 185 -7.51 -1.17 9.05
C GLY A 185 -7.08 -0.06 8.10
N ALA A 186 -6.26 -0.35 7.08
CA ALA A 186 -5.88 0.64 6.06
C ALA A 186 -7.07 1.03 5.18
N ASN A 187 -7.03 2.25 4.64
CA ASN A 187 -8.03 2.77 3.73
C ASN A 187 -7.49 2.80 2.30
N LEU A 188 -8.02 1.97 1.42
CA LEU A 188 -7.67 1.85 0.00
C LEU A 188 -8.84 2.25 -0.92
N ALA A 189 -9.85 2.92 -0.38
CA ALA A 189 -11.07 3.29 -1.09
C ALA A 189 -10.78 4.10 -2.37
N GLY A 190 -11.49 3.79 -3.46
CA GLY A 190 -11.33 4.43 -4.77
C GLY A 190 -9.98 4.19 -5.46
N GLY A 191 -9.06 3.44 -4.85
CA GLY A 191 -7.75 3.16 -5.40
C GLY A 191 -7.78 2.25 -6.62
N ASN A 192 -6.74 2.34 -7.45
CA ASN A 192 -6.50 1.39 -8.55
C ASN A 192 -5.40 0.41 -8.16
N TRP A 193 -5.77 -0.86 -8.04
CA TRP A 193 -4.93 -1.99 -7.66
C TRP A 193 -5.00 -3.13 -8.69
N GLU A 194 -5.36 -2.78 -9.93
CA GLU A 194 -5.46 -3.73 -11.05
C GLU A 194 -4.14 -4.52 -11.19
N GLY A 195 -4.25 -5.85 -11.24
CA GLY A 195 -3.13 -6.77 -11.40
C GLY A 195 -2.09 -6.73 -10.28
N ALA A 196 -2.40 -6.12 -9.13
CA ALA A 196 -1.48 -6.14 -7.98
C ALA A 196 -1.41 -7.55 -7.36
N ASP A 197 -0.26 -7.90 -6.82
CA ASP A 197 -0.08 -9.13 -6.03
C ASP A 197 -0.10 -8.81 -4.54
N LEU A 198 -1.23 -9.09 -3.91
CA LEU A 198 -1.52 -8.92 -2.48
C LEU A 198 -1.78 -10.29 -1.82
N SER A 199 -1.19 -11.35 -2.35
CA SER A 199 -1.30 -12.68 -1.76
C SER A 199 -0.79 -12.70 -0.31
N TYR A 200 -1.49 -13.46 0.54
CA TYR A 200 -1.17 -13.68 1.94
C TYR A 200 -1.12 -12.41 2.82
N THR A 201 -1.71 -11.29 2.38
CA THR A 201 -1.75 -10.07 3.19
C THR A 201 -2.70 -10.20 4.38
N ASP A 202 -2.37 -9.54 5.48
CA ASP A 202 -3.34 -9.23 6.54
C ASP A 202 -4.11 -7.96 6.13
N ALA A 203 -5.27 -8.14 5.53
CA ALA A 203 -6.17 -7.09 5.06
C ALA A 203 -7.46 -7.01 5.91
N ARG A 204 -7.37 -7.34 7.20
CA ARG A 204 -8.52 -7.29 8.10
C ARG A 204 -9.03 -5.86 8.27
N SER A 205 -10.35 -5.69 8.21
CA SER A 205 -11.03 -4.40 8.38
C SER A 205 -10.53 -3.30 7.44
N THR A 206 -9.93 -3.65 6.29
CA THR A 206 -9.51 -2.68 5.28
C THR A 206 -10.71 -2.11 4.54
N ASP A 207 -10.62 -0.84 4.15
CA ASP A 207 -11.62 -0.21 3.29
C ASP A 207 -11.17 -0.25 1.82
N TRP A 208 -11.88 -0.98 0.98
CA TRP A 208 -11.68 -1.10 -0.47
C TRP A 208 -12.87 -0.53 -1.26
N ARG A 209 -13.73 0.28 -0.64
CA ARG A 209 -14.95 0.77 -1.29
C ARG A 209 -14.66 1.43 -2.63
N GLY A 210 -15.34 0.97 -3.68
CA GLY A 210 -15.17 1.49 -5.04
C GLY A 210 -13.77 1.33 -5.63
N ALA A 211 -12.89 0.53 -5.01
CA ALA A 211 -11.56 0.29 -5.54
C ALA A 211 -11.62 -0.59 -6.80
N SER A 212 -10.71 -0.35 -7.74
CA SER A 212 -10.47 -1.26 -8.86
C SER A 212 -9.44 -2.31 -8.44
N LEU A 213 -9.88 -3.56 -8.39
CA LEU A 213 -9.15 -4.76 -7.98
C LEU A 213 -9.17 -5.82 -9.09
N ARG A 214 -9.33 -5.40 -10.35
CA ARG A 214 -9.40 -6.30 -11.50
C ARG A 214 -8.10 -7.10 -11.61
N ASP A 215 -8.22 -8.40 -11.82
CA ASP A 215 -7.07 -9.33 -11.92
C ASP A 215 -6.11 -9.28 -10.72
N VAL A 216 -6.55 -8.76 -9.55
CA VAL A 216 -5.72 -8.73 -8.34
C VAL A 216 -5.49 -10.16 -7.84
N ASN A 217 -4.31 -10.44 -7.32
CA ASN A 217 -4.03 -11.65 -6.57
C ASN A 217 -4.19 -11.39 -5.07
N LEU A 218 -5.20 -11.98 -4.45
CA LEU A 218 -5.51 -11.98 -3.02
C LEU A 218 -5.51 -13.41 -2.45
N GLU A 219 -4.82 -14.35 -3.10
CA GLU A 219 -4.70 -15.73 -2.65
C GLU A 219 -4.28 -15.78 -1.17
N GLY A 220 -5.04 -16.53 -0.36
CA GLY A 220 -4.76 -16.73 1.06
C GLY A 220 -4.75 -15.45 1.92
N ALA A 221 -5.23 -14.31 1.40
CA ALA A 221 -5.32 -13.08 2.18
C ALA A 221 -6.39 -13.17 3.28
N ASP A 222 -6.16 -12.50 4.41
CA ASP A 222 -7.17 -12.33 5.46
C ASP A 222 -7.89 -11.00 5.26
N LEU A 223 -9.11 -11.05 4.73
CA LEU A 223 -10.03 -9.93 4.47
C LEU A 223 -11.17 -9.90 5.51
N THR A 224 -10.98 -10.49 6.70
CA THR A 224 -12.04 -10.53 7.72
C THR A 224 -12.55 -9.13 8.03
N GLY A 225 -13.87 -8.91 7.88
CA GLY A 225 -14.51 -7.63 8.12
C GLY A 225 -14.12 -6.52 7.15
N ALA A 226 -13.46 -6.82 6.02
CA ALA A 226 -13.13 -5.83 5.01
C ALA A 226 -14.39 -5.22 4.37
N ASN A 227 -14.30 -3.95 3.98
CA ASN A 227 -15.35 -3.26 3.24
C ASN A 227 -14.99 -3.23 1.75
N LEU A 228 -15.72 -4.01 0.95
CA LEU A 228 -15.57 -4.17 -0.48
C LEU A 228 -16.76 -3.57 -1.26
N GLN A 229 -17.60 -2.73 -0.64
CA GLN A 229 -18.80 -2.23 -1.32
C GLN A 229 -18.45 -1.57 -2.66
N ASN A 230 -19.13 -1.99 -3.72
CA ASN A 230 -18.95 -1.51 -5.09
C ASN A 230 -17.51 -1.65 -5.64
N ALA A 231 -16.66 -2.49 -5.03
CA ALA A 231 -15.32 -2.75 -5.56
C ALA A 231 -15.40 -3.61 -6.83
N ASP A 232 -14.46 -3.41 -7.75
CA ASP A 232 -14.37 -4.18 -9.00
C ASP A 232 -13.27 -5.24 -8.92
N LEU A 233 -13.64 -6.47 -8.57
CA LEU A 233 -12.78 -7.66 -8.47
C LEU A 233 -12.93 -8.59 -9.69
N GLU A 234 -13.27 -8.09 -10.87
CA GLU A 234 -13.36 -8.92 -12.07
C GLU A 234 -12.05 -9.67 -12.32
N GLY A 235 -12.13 -10.99 -12.51
CA GLY A 235 -10.95 -11.84 -12.75
C GLY A 235 -10.00 -12.01 -11.56
N ALA A 236 -10.32 -11.47 -10.39
CA ALA A 236 -9.46 -11.56 -9.21
C ALA A 236 -9.24 -13.01 -8.76
N ASN A 237 -8.03 -13.32 -8.27
CA ASN A 237 -7.74 -14.57 -7.58
C ASN A 237 -7.87 -14.38 -6.07
N LEU A 238 -8.87 -15.01 -5.45
CA LEU A 238 -9.08 -15.01 -4.00
C LEU A 238 -8.92 -16.42 -3.41
N THR A 239 -8.36 -17.40 -4.13
CA THR A 239 -8.28 -18.80 -3.65
C THR A 239 -7.82 -18.89 -2.19
N GLY A 240 -8.60 -19.59 -1.35
CA GLY A 240 -8.32 -19.80 0.06
C GLY A 240 -8.35 -18.54 0.95
N ALA A 241 -8.74 -17.37 0.42
CA ALA A 241 -8.85 -16.14 1.20
C ALA A 241 -9.96 -16.22 2.27
N ASN A 242 -9.79 -15.48 3.35
CA ASN A 242 -10.78 -15.35 4.40
C ASN A 242 -11.53 -14.03 4.28
N LEU A 243 -12.75 -14.05 3.75
CA LEU A 243 -13.67 -12.92 3.64
C LEU A 243 -14.78 -12.96 4.71
N SER A 244 -14.55 -13.65 5.84
CA SER A 244 -15.59 -13.75 6.87
C SER A 244 -16.05 -12.38 7.34
N LYS A 245 -17.38 -12.18 7.41
CA LYS A 245 -18.02 -10.91 7.78
C LYS A 245 -17.65 -9.71 6.90
N ALA A 246 -17.08 -9.92 5.71
CA ALA A 246 -16.81 -8.84 4.78
C ALA A 246 -18.13 -8.23 4.25
N ASP A 247 -18.12 -6.93 3.99
CA ASP A 247 -19.22 -6.21 3.35
C ASP A 247 -18.88 -5.99 1.89
N ALA A 248 -19.40 -6.85 1.01
CA ALA A 248 -19.12 -6.85 -0.43
C ALA A 248 -20.37 -6.52 -1.25
N ARG A 249 -21.26 -5.69 -0.70
CA ARG A 249 -22.50 -5.29 -1.38
C ARG A 249 -22.22 -4.55 -2.68
N GLY A 250 -22.89 -4.96 -3.76
CA GLY A 250 -22.71 -4.39 -5.10
C GLY A 250 -21.33 -4.63 -5.71
N ALA A 251 -20.46 -5.43 -5.10
CA ALA A 251 -19.13 -5.71 -5.64
C ALA A 251 -19.21 -6.56 -6.92
N ASN A 252 -18.26 -6.36 -7.83
CA ASN A 252 -18.15 -7.13 -9.06
C ASN A 252 -17.08 -8.22 -8.91
N PHE A 253 -17.48 -9.48 -8.81
CA PHE A 253 -16.60 -10.66 -8.82
C PHE A 253 -16.75 -11.46 -10.11
N HIS A 254 -17.13 -10.82 -11.22
CA HIS A 254 -17.31 -11.52 -12.50
C HIS A 254 -16.05 -12.32 -12.84
N ARG A 255 -16.20 -13.64 -13.06
CA ARG A 255 -15.09 -14.58 -13.35
C ARG A 255 -13.95 -14.60 -12.31
N ALA A 256 -14.18 -14.11 -11.11
CA ALA A 256 -13.21 -14.24 -10.03
C ALA A 256 -13.08 -15.70 -9.57
N ASN A 257 -11.90 -16.06 -9.08
CA ASN A 257 -11.65 -17.37 -8.46
C ASN A 257 -11.74 -17.23 -6.93
N LEU A 258 -12.81 -17.73 -6.33
CA LEU A 258 -13.07 -17.80 -4.90
C LEU A 258 -13.03 -19.24 -4.37
N SER A 259 -12.30 -20.13 -5.05
CA SER A 259 -12.20 -21.53 -4.63
C SER A 259 -11.63 -21.65 -3.21
N GLY A 260 -12.30 -22.44 -2.37
CA GLY A 260 -11.92 -22.65 -0.97
C GLY A 260 -11.97 -21.41 -0.07
N CYS A 261 -12.56 -20.29 -0.50
CA CYS A 261 -12.69 -19.09 0.34
C CYS A 261 -13.59 -19.33 1.56
N ASN A 262 -13.30 -18.63 2.66
CA ASN A 262 -14.22 -18.51 3.78
C ASN A 262 -15.05 -17.21 3.64
N LEU A 263 -16.36 -17.34 3.41
CA LEU A 263 -17.34 -16.25 3.27
C LEU A 263 -18.38 -16.28 4.42
N LEU A 264 -18.02 -16.86 5.58
CA LEU A 264 -18.90 -16.96 6.74
C LEU A 264 -19.48 -15.59 7.12
N GLY A 265 -20.81 -15.45 7.03
CA GLY A 265 -21.53 -14.23 7.39
C GLY A 265 -21.16 -13.00 6.54
N ALA A 266 -20.56 -13.19 5.36
CA ALA A 266 -20.30 -12.08 4.45
C ALA A 266 -21.60 -11.55 3.84
N ASP A 267 -21.65 -10.25 3.57
CA ASP A 267 -22.75 -9.61 2.85
C ASP A 267 -22.37 -9.41 1.38
N LEU A 268 -22.96 -10.20 0.50
CA LEU A 268 -22.76 -10.20 -0.94
C LEU A 268 -24.01 -9.67 -1.67
N SER A 269 -24.89 -8.94 -0.97
CA SER A 269 -26.14 -8.47 -1.56
C SER A 269 -25.86 -7.60 -2.80
N ASP A 270 -26.62 -7.83 -3.86
CA ASP A 270 -26.48 -7.19 -5.19
C ASP A 270 -25.12 -7.39 -5.87
N ALA A 271 -24.24 -8.25 -5.35
CA ALA A 271 -22.94 -8.53 -5.96
C ALA A 271 -23.08 -9.33 -7.27
N ASN A 272 -22.16 -9.10 -8.19
CA ASN A 272 -22.06 -9.85 -9.44
C ASN A 272 -21.00 -10.96 -9.34
N LEU A 273 -21.42 -12.20 -9.07
CA LEU A 273 -20.57 -13.39 -9.07
C LEU A 273 -20.76 -14.24 -10.34
N SER A 274 -21.24 -13.65 -11.43
CA SER A 274 -21.49 -14.43 -12.65
C SER A 274 -20.20 -15.03 -13.22
N GLY A 275 -20.23 -16.33 -13.49
CA GLY A 275 -19.07 -17.09 -13.95
C GLY A 275 -17.92 -17.22 -12.94
N ALA A 276 -18.13 -16.81 -11.68
CA ALA A 276 -17.12 -16.98 -10.63
C ALA A 276 -16.95 -18.45 -10.24
N ASP A 277 -15.75 -18.81 -9.81
CA ASP A 277 -15.47 -20.13 -9.23
C ASP A 277 -15.60 -20.07 -7.70
N LEU A 278 -16.55 -20.79 -7.13
CA LEU A 278 -16.81 -20.91 -5.69
C LEU A 278 -16.66 -22.38 -5.24
N HIS A 279 -15.92 -23.21 -5.99
CA HIS A 279 -15.66 -24.60 -5.62
C HIS A 279 -15.13 -24.69 -4.19
N GLN A 280 -15.78 -25.49 -3.34
CA GLN A 280 -15.44 -25.65 -1.91
C GLN A 280 -15.51 -24.36 -1.06
N ALA A 281 -16.13 -23.28 -1.54
CA ALA A 281 -16.27 -22.07 -0.74
C ALA A 281 -17.24 -22.27 0.44
N GLY A 282 -16.90 -21.69 1.60
CA GLY A 282 -17.75 -21.70 2.80
C GLY A 282 -18.61 -20.44 2.88
N LEU A 283 -19.86 -20.50 2.43
CA LEU A 283 -20.84 -19.40 2.41
C LEU A 283 -21.85 -19.46 3.57
N LEU A 284 -21.51 -20.12 4.69
CA LEU A 284 -22.42 -20.28 5.83
C LEU A 284 -22.91 -18.90 6.31
N LEU A 285 -24.22 -18.79 6.57
CA LEU A 285 -24.86 -17.56 7.09
C LEU A 285 -24.64 -16.30 6.23
N SER A 286 -24.18 -16.44 4.98
CA SER A 286 -23.94 -15.29 4.09
C SER A 286 -25.25 -14.68 3.58
N HIS A 287 -25.22 -13.40 3.25
CA HIS A 287 -26.34 -12.71 2.60
C HIS A 287 -26.07 -12.64 1.10
N LEU A 288 -26.93 -13.28 0.31
CA LEU A 288 -26.82 -13.36 -1.16
C LEU A 288 -28.04 -12.71 -1.84
N ILE A 289 -28.65 -11.72 -1.18
CA ILE A 289 -29.89 -11.09 -1.65
C ILE A 289 -29.62 -10.35 -2.96
N GLY A 290 -30.37 -10.65 -4.02
CA GLY A 290 -30.16 -10.02 -5.33
C GLY A 290 -28.84 -10.39 -6.03
N THR A 291 -28.03 -11.28 -5.45
CA THR A 291 -26.73 -11.66 -5.99
C THR A 291 -26.86 -12.39 -7.32
N ASN A 292 -26.01 -12.04 -8.29
CA ASN A 292 -25.95 -12.72 -9.57
C ASN A 292 -24.93 -13.85 -9.57
N LEU A 293 -25.38 -15.11 -9.42
CA LEU A 293 -24.56 -16.34 -9.49
C LEU A 293 -24.71 -17.06 -10.84
N LYS A 294 -25.17 -16.38 -11.89
CA LYS A 294 -25.34 -16.98 -13.22
C LYS A 294 -24.05 -17.64 -13.70
N ARG A 295 -24.11 -18.93 -14.05
CA ARG A 295 -22.95 -19.73 -14.50
C ARG A 295 -21.81 -19.85 -13.48
N ALA A 296 -22.04 -19.54 -12.21
CA ALA A 296 -21.04 -19.72 -11.17
C ALA A 296 -20.85 -21.22 -10.86
N ASN A 297 -19.64 -21.60 -10.48
CA ASN A 297 -19.32 -22.95 -10.02
C ASN A 297 -19.43 -23.01 -8.50
N LEU A 298 -20.51 -23.57 -7.94
CA LEU A 298 -20.68 -23.74 -6.48
C LEU A 298 -20.45 -25.18 -6.03
N LYS A 299 -19.79 -26.02 -6.84
CA LYS A 299 -19.57 -27.42 -6.48
C LYS A 299 -18.97 -27.53 -5.09
N GLN A 300 -19.48 -28.45 -4.27
CA GLN A 300 -18.99 -28.68 -2.90
C GLN A 300 -18.98 -27.43 -1.99
N ALA A 301 -19.62 -26.32 -2.39
CA ALA A 301 -19.74 -25.15 -1.54
C ALA A 301 -20.74 -25.41 -0.42
N ASN A 302 -20.58 -24.71 0.71
CA ASN A 302 -21.47 -24.85 1.85
C ASN A 302 -22.27 -23.55 2.09
N LEU A 303 -23.57 -23.58 1.84
CA LEU A 303 -24.48 -22.45 1.97
C LEU A 303 -25.40 -22.57 3.19
N ILE A 304 -25.12 -23.42 4.19
CA ILE A 304 -26.02 -23.59 5.36
C ILE A 304 -26.36 -22.23 5.98
N GLY A 305 -27.67 -21.96 6.08
CA GLY A 305 -28.20 -20.71 6.63
C GLY A 305 -27.96 -19.45 5.78
N ALA A 306 -27.43 -19.57 4.56
CA ALA A 306 -27.31 -18.44 3.63
C ALA A 306 -28.69 -17.96 3.15
N ILE A 307 -28.82 -16.66 2.90
CA ILE A 307 -30.07 -16.03 2.46
C ILE A 307 -30.02 -15.80 0.94
N LEU A 308 -30.82 -16.57 0.19
CA LEU A 308 -30.83 -16.58 -1.28
C LEU A 308 -32.02 -15.80 -1.93
N ALA A 309 -32.56 -14.80 -1.25
CA ALA A 309 -33.70 -14.05 -1.80
C ALA A 309 -33.29 -13.33 -3.09
N GLU A 310 -34.05 -13.50 -4.18
CA GLU A 310 -33.78 -12.85 -5.48
C GLU A 310 -32.41 -13.21 -6.10
N THR A 311 -31.73 -14.25 -5.62
CA THR A 311 -30.45 -14.72 -6.16
C THR A 311 -30.65 -15.37 -7.53
N ASN A 312 -29.85 -14.96 -8.52
CA ASN A 312 -29.87 -15.56 -9.85
C ASN A 312 -28.91 -16.76 -9.94
N LEU A 313 -29.45 -17.97 -9.91
CA LEU A 313 -28.70 -19.23 -10.04
C LEU A 313 -28.74 -19.83 -11.46
N PHE A 314 -29.12 -19.07 -12.48
CA PHE A 314 -29.28 -19.60 -13.84
C PHE A 314 -27.97 -20.24 -14.35
N SER A 315 -28.04 -21.52 -14.71
CA SER A 315 -26.89 -22.34 -15.14
C SER A 315 -25.73 -22.41 -14.14
N ALA A 316 -25.97 -22.13 -12.85
CA ALA A 316 -24.98 -22.37 -11.81
C ALA A 316 -24.78 -23.89 -11.61
N SER A 317 -23.54 -24.30 -11.35
CA SER A 317 -23.26 -25.70 -11.01
C SER A 317 -23.38 -25.91 -9.51
N LEU A 318 -24.26 -26.82 -9.10
CA LEU A 318 -24.60 -27.08 -7.70
C LEU A 318 -24.23 -28.50 -7.24
N ASP A 319 -23.36 -29.20 -7.98
CA ASP A 319 -23.03 -30.59 -7.68
C ASP A 319 -22.38 -30.68 -6.28
N GLU A 320 -22.97 -31.49 -5.40
CA GLU A 320 -22.48 -31.67 -4.02
C GLU A 320 -22.47 -30.39 -3.17
N THR A 321 -23.13 -29.33 -3.63
CA THR A 321 -23.31 -28.10 -2.86
C THR A 321 -24.23 -28.38 -1.67
N ILE A 322 -23.91 -27.90 -0.47
CA ILE A 322 -24.84 -27.95 0.67
C ILE A 322 -25.71 -26.69 0.62
N LEU A 323 -27.00 -26.84 0.37
CA LEU A 323 -27.97 -25.75 0.25
C LEU A 323 -28.32 -25.15 1.63
N PRO A 324 -29.00 -23.98 1.69
CA PRO A 324 -29.30 -23.30 2.95
C PRO A 324 -30.02 -24.13 4.02
N ASN A 325 -30.86 -25.07 3.61
CA ASN A 325 -31.60 -25.97 4.49
C ASN A 325 -30.82 -27.26 4.84
N GLY A 326 -29.57 -27.40 4.39
CA GLY A 326 -28.72 -28.58 4.59
C GLY A 326 -28.91 -29.70 3.56
N SER A 327 -29.83 -29.55 2.60
CA SER A 327 -29.96 -30.53 1.50
C SER A 327 -28.80 -30.42 0.50
N LEU A 328 -28.56 -31.49 -0.26
CA LEU A 328 -27.55 -31.48 -1.32
C LEU A 328 -28.13 -30.89 -2.61
N GLY A 329 -27.34 -30.03 -3.25
CA GLY A 329 -27.55 -29.57 -4.60
C GLY A 329 -27.36 -30.72 -5.58
N HIS A 330 -28.21 -30.74 -6.60
CA HIS A 330 -28.17 -31.71 -7.68
C HIS A 330 -27.89 -30.98 -9.00
N PRO A 331 -27.32 -31.68 -9.99
CA PRO A 331 -27.19 -31.13 -11.34
C PRO A 331 -28.56 -30.66 -11.84
N ILE A 332 -28.67 -29.41 -12.24
CA ILE A 332 -29.86 -28.91 -12.94
C ILE A 332 -29.69 -29.36 -14.40
N PRO A 333 -30.62 -30.15 -14.98
CA PRO A 333 -30.51 -30.64 -16.35
C PRO A 333 -30.48 -29.54 -17.41
#